data_AF-A0A518LKD0-F1
#
_entry.id   AF-A0A518LKD0-F1
#
_cell.length_a   1.000
_cell.length_b   1.000
_cell.length_c   1.000
_cell.angle_alpha   90.00
_cell.angle_beta   90.00
_cell.angle_gamma   90.00
#
_symmetry.space_group_name_H-M   'P 1'
#
loop_
_entity.id
_entity.type
_entity.pdbx_description
1 polymer ?
#
loop_
_entity_poly.entity_id
_entity_poly.type
_entity_poly.pdbx_seq_one_letter_code
_entity_poly.pdbx_strand_id
1 'polypeptide(L)'
;MSLIPNRYLFKFEFPLIRSAKAPKIDGRADRWDERLLLPPLYELDGEPPTGNVLATWNDAGLYIGCVVRGKRRGVRCDPAQFWKSDCLRIMTDMRDTRDIRRATRFCQHFYLLPAGGGRGGNDPVAGNAKVHRATENAAPIPASRIPIAAHHFDDGYALTAHLPADALSGWNPAEHRRIGLFYMLEDTEKGQQSLTIGDDLNWFIDPSTWPTAVLAD
;
A
#
# COMPACT_ATOMS: atom_id res chain seq x y z
N MET A 1 -3.09 25.73 -9.40
CA MET A 1 -2.35 24.61 -8.76
C MET A 1 -1.29 25.23 -7.86
N SER A 2 -1.24 24.84 -6.59
CA SER A 2 -0.13 25.24 -5.72
C SER A 2 1.16 24.57 -6.20
N LEU A 3 2.30 25.21 -6.00
CA LEU A 3 3.61 24.65 -6.34
C LEU A 3 3.99 23.46 -5.42
N ILE A 4 3.34 23.37 -4.26
CA ILE A 4 3.55 22.35 -3.23
C ILE A 4 2.17 21.83 -2.79
N PRO A 5 1.93 20.50 -2.77
CA PRO A 5 0.69 19.92 -2.24
C PRO A 5 0.44 20.34 -0.78
N ASN A 6 -0.80 20.68 -0.42
CA ASN A 6 -1.18 21.07 0.95
C ASN A 6 -0.88 19.95 1.95
N ARG A 7 -1.08 18.69 1.55
CA ARG A 7 -0.72 17.49 2.33
C ARG A 7 0.77 17.41 2.68
N TYR A 8 1.68 18.06 1.95
CA TYR A 8 3.10 18.12 2.33
C TYR A 8 3.37 19.04 3.54
N LEU A 9 2.44 19.93 3.88
CA LEU A 9 2.61 20.89 4.98
C LEU A 9 2.39 20.27 6.37
N PHE A 10 2.00 18.99 6.44
CA PHE A 10 1.66 18.30 7.67
C PHE A 10 2.48 17.04 7.86
N LYS A 11 2.69 16.66 9.13
CA LYS A 11 3.13 15.32 9.51
C LYS A 11 1.93 14.54 10.01
N PHE A 12 1.43 13.62 9.19
CA PHE A 12 0.23 12.87 9.53
C PHE A 12 0.52 11.68 10.43
N GLU A 13 -0.43 11.44 11.32
CA GLU A 13 -0.52 10.26 12.15
C GLU A 13 -1.99 9.81 12.16
N PHE A 14 -2.24 8.54 11.93
CA PHE A 14 -3.59 7.98 11.88
C PHE A 14 -3.63 6.60 12.56
N PRO A 15 -4.76 6.22 13.15
CA PRO A 15 -4.92 4.90 13.73
C PRO A 15 -5.05 3.85 12.62
N LEU A 16 -4.37 2.72 12.81
CA LEU A 16 -4.60 1.48 12.08
C LEU A 16 -5.31 0.53 13.03
N ILE A 17 -6.59 0.27 12.78
CA ILE A 17 -7.45 -0.50 13.69
C ILE A 17 -7.05 -1.98 13.66
N ARG A 18 -6.96 -2.61 14.83
CA ARG A 18 -6.69 -4.04 14.95
C ARG A 18 -7.92 -4.84 14.55
N SER A 19 -7.72 -5.89 13.76
CA SER A 19 -8.77 -6.87 13.50
C SER A 19 -8.58 -8.10 14.38
N ALA A 20 -9.49 -8.31 15.33
CA ALA A 20 -9.50 -9.49 16.19
C ALA A 20 -9.54 -10.80 15.38
N LYS A 21 -10.21 -10.78 14.23
CA LYS A 21 -10.24 -11.87 13.27
C LYS A 21 -9.59 -11.44 11.96
N ALA A 22 -8.62 -12.19 11.47
CA ALA A 22 -7.99 -11.94 10.18
C ALA A 22 -9.06 -11.79 9.07
N PRO A 23 -9.05 -10.68 8.29
CA PRO A 23 -9.87 -10.56 7.10
C PRO A 23 -9.59 -11.70 6.11
N LYS A 24 -10.60 -12.08 5.34
CA LYS A 24 -10.41 -13.06 4.26
C LYS A 24 -9.64 -12.42 3.12
N ILE A 25 -8.71 -13.19 2.56
CA ILE A 25 -7.97 -12.84 1.34
C ILE A 25 -8.70 -13.49 0.15
N ASP A 26 -9.80 -12.87 -0.28
CA ASP A 26 -10.71 -13.39 -1.32
C ASP A 26 -10.97 -12.38 -2.46
N GLY A 27 -10.23 -11.28 -2.49
CA GLY A 27 -10.35 -10.23 -3.50
C GLY A 27 -11.54 -9.31 -3.27
N ARG A 28 -12.25 -9.44 -2.15
CA ARG A 28 -13.47 -8.67 -1.84
C ARG A 28 -13.25 -7.61 -0.77
N ALA A 29 -12.27 -6.73 -0.99
CA ALA A 29 -12.06 -5.56 -0.12
C ALA A 29 -13.28 -4.63 -0.08
N ASP A 30 -14.15 -4.67 -1.08
CA ASP A 30 -15.46 -3.98 -1.09
C ASP A 30 -16.42 -4.45 0.01
N ARG A 31 -16.14 -5.60 0.64
CA ARG A 31 -16.91 -6.15 1.77
C ARG A 31 -16.25 -5.92 3.12
N TRP A 32 -15.07 -5.30 3.15
CA TRP A 32 -14.42 -4.95 4.41
C TRP A 32 -15.12 -3.75 5.05
N ASP A 33 -15.03 -3.66 6.36
CA ASP A 33 -15.65 -2.58 7.13
C ASP A 33 -15.02 -1.22 6.76
N GLU A 34 -15.85 -0.19 6.58
CA GLU A 34 -15.40 1.16 6.20
C GLU A 34 -14.48 1.80 7.24
N ARG A 35 -14.52 1.35 8.51
CA ARG A 35 -13.58 1.79 9.56
C ARG A 35 -12.14 1.44 9.25
N LEU A 36 -11.90 0.55 8.28
CA LEU A 36 -10.57 0.17 7.82
C LEU A 36 -10.05 1.07 6.68
N LEU A 37 -10.84 2.03 6.19
CA LEU A 37 -10.40 2.99 5.17
C LEU A 37 -9.20 3.81 5.69
N LEU A 38 -8.17 3.90 4.87
CA LEU A 38 -7.09 4.86 5.09
C LEU A 38 -7.60 6.28 4.87
N PRO A 39 -7.01 7.30 5.55
CA PRO A 39 -7.53 8.66 5.48
C PRO A 39 -7.47 9.22 4.05
N PRO A 40 -8.52 9.93 3.58
CA PRO A 40 -8.61 10.47 2.23
C PRO A 40 -7.84 11.80 2.11
N LEU A 41 -6.53 11.78 2.42
CA LEU A 41 -5.72 13.02 2.51
C LEU A 41 -5.59 13.77 1.18
N TYR A 42 -5.88 13.13 0.05
CA TYR A 42 -5.99 13.77 -1.28
C TYR A 42 -7.07 14.88 -1.30
N GLU A 43 -8.08 14.82 -0.43
CA GLU A 43 -9.13 15.84 -0.33
C GLU A 43 -8.56 17.20 0.12
N LEU A 44 -7.43 17.21 0.84
CA LEU A 44 -6.76 18.46 1.25
C LEU A 44 -6.21 19.25 0.06
N ASP A 45 -5.98 18.59 -1.08
CA ASP A 45 -5.58 19.21 -2.34
C ASP A 45 -6.76 19.41 -3.31
N GLY A 46 -7.97 19.00 -2.92
CA GLY A 46 -9.13 19.00 -3.80
C GLY A 46 -9.04 17.98 -4.95
N GLU A 47 -8.20 16.95 -4.81
CA GLU A 47 -8.04 15.89 -5.80
C GLU A 47 -9.20 14.87 -5.72
N PRO A 48 -9.71 14.35 -6.85
CA PRO A 48 -10.69 13.28 -6.84
C PRO A 48 -10.05 11.93 -6.48
N PRO A 49 -10.80 10.99 -5.87
CA PRO A 49 -10.28 9.66 -5.60
C PRO A 49 -10.10 8.85 -6.90
N THR A 50 -8.95 8.17 -6.99
CA THR A 50 -8.73 7.03 -7.90
C THR A 50 -9.44 5.78 -7.38
N GLY A 51 -9.39 5.54 -6.06
CA GLY A 51 -10.01 4.38 -5.43
C GLY A 51 -9.88 4.38 -3.90
N ASN A 52 -10.49 3.38 -3.28
CA ASN A 52 -10.46 3.19 -1.84
C ASN A 52 -9.30 2.27 -1.47
N VAL A 53 -8.50 2.66 -0.47
CA VAL A 53 -7.46 1.82 0.12
C VAL A 53 -7.83 1.58 1.58
N LEU A 54 -7.84 0.32 1.98
CA LEU A 54 -8.17 -0.12 3.32
C LEU A 54 -6.96 -0.81 3.94
N ALA A 55 -6.79 -0.69 5.25
CA ALA A 55 -5.79 -1.45 5.97
C ALA A 55 -6.22 -1.78 7.40
N THR A 56 -5.75 -2.91 7.90
CA THR A 56 -5.87 -3.32 9.29
C THR A 56 -4.66 -4.15 9.69
N TRP A 57 -4.53 -4.46 10.97
CA TRP A 57 -3.42 -5.26 11.49
C TRP A 57 -3.90 -6.27 12.53
N ASN A 58 -3.08 -7.30 12.77
CA ASN A 58 -3.10 -8.11 13.98
C ASN A 58 -1.70 -8.70 14.19
N ASP A 59 -1.53 -9.59 15.17
CA ASP A 59 -0.21 -10.17 15.46
C ASP A 59 0.40 -10.93 14.27
N ALA A 60 -0.43 -11.42 13.34
CA ALA A 60 0.01 -12.10 12.14
C ALA A 60 0.46 -11.15 11.00
N GLY A 61 0.35 -9.83 11.15
CA GLY A 61 0.85 -8.83 10.20
C GLY A 61 -0.19 -7.82 9.75
N LEU A 62 0.02 -7.26 8.55
CA LEU A 62 -0.82 -6.22 7.95
C LEU A 62 -1.75 -6.81 6.89
N TYR A 63 -2.98 -6.33 6.83
CA TYR A 63 -3.95 -6.70 5.79
C TYR A 63 -4.29 -5.46 5.00
N ILE A 64 -4.16 -5.55 3.68
CA ILE A 64 -4.32 -4.43 2.76
C ILE A 64 -5.47 -4.74 1.81
N GLY A 65 -6.38 -3.80 1.66
CA GLY A 65 -7.49 -3.85 0.72
C GLY A 65 -7.41 -2.70 -0.27
N CYS A 66 -7.85 -2.93 -1.50
CA CYS A 66 -8.02 -1.87 -2.49
C CYS A 66 -9.29 -2.11 -3.31
N VAL A 67 -10.01 -1.04 -3.63
CA VAL A 67 -11.16 -1.08 -4.52
C VAL A 67 -11.09 0.09 -5.50
N VAL A 68 -11.10 -0.22 -6.79
CA VAL A 68 -11.15 0.74 -7.89
C VAL A 68 -12.41 0.49 -8.71
N ARG A 69 -13.14 1.57 -9.05
CA ARG A 69 -14.43 1.55 -9.76
C ARG A 69 -14.51 2.60 -10.86
N GLY A 70 -15.50 2.47 -11.73
CA GLY A 70 -15.73 3.39 -12.84
C GLY A 70 -14.61 3.40 -13.88
N LYS A 71 -13.87 2.29 -14.05
CA LYS A 71 -13.02 2.05 -15.21
C LYS A 71 -13.91 1.72 -16.41
N ARG A 72 -13.50 2.18 -17.59
CA ARG A 72 -14.13 1.81 -18.88
C ARG A 72 -13.25 0.83 -19.66
N ARG A 73 -11.96 0.79 -19.35
CA ARG A 73 -10.97 -0.10 -19.94
C ARG A 73 -10.68 -1.23 -18.96
N GLY A 74 -10.39 -2.41 -19.51
CA GLY A 74 -9.97 -3.55 -18.70
C GLY A 74 -8.67 -3.28 -17.94
N VAL A 75 -8.46 -4.08 -16.89
CA VAL A 75 -7.27 -4.05 -16.03
C VAL A 75 -6.00 -4.28 -16.87
N ARG A 76 -4.95 -3.49 -16.62
CA ARG A 76 -3.64 -3.65 -17.28
C ARG A 76 -2.53 -3.81 -16.27
N CYS A 77 -1.89 -4.98 -16.28
CA CYS A 77 -0.82 -5.32 -15.37
C CYS A 77 0.35 -5.96 -16.11
N ASP A 78 1.56 -5.44 -15.85
CA ASP A 78 2.83 -6.07 -16.17
C ASP A 78 3.67 -6.12 -14.89
N PRO A 79 3.85 -7.30 -14.27
CA PRO A 79 4.65 -7.44 -13.05
C PRO A 79 6.09 -6.93 -13.19
N ALA A 80 6.69 -7.00 -14.38
CA ALA A 80 8.04 -6.49 -14.63
C ALA A 80 8.11 -4.95 -14.64
N GLN A 81 6.97 -4.29 -14.92
CA GLN A 81 6.78 -2.84 -14.91
C GLN A 81 5.61 -2.44 -14.02
N PHE A 82 5.54 -3.01 -12.81
CA PHE A 82 4.40 -2.84 -11.91
C PHE A 82 4.11 -1.36 -11.58
N TRP A 83 5.10 -0.47 -11.65
CA TRP A 83 4.96 0.97 -11.42
C TRP A 83 4.33 1.75 -12.58
N LYS A 84 3.97 1.08 -13.68
CA LYS A 84 3.20 1.65 -14.80
C LYS A 84 1.88 0.91 -15.05
N SER A 85 1.49 0.05 -14.10
CA SER A 85 0.35 -0.84 -14.19
C SER A 85 -0.76 -0.38 -13.27
N ASP A 86 -1.96 -0.96 -13.43
CA ASP A 86 -2.95 -0.97 -12.37
C ASP A 86 -2.33 -1.71 -11.17
N CYS A 87 -2.03 -0.98 -10.10
CA CYS A 87 -1.15 -1.46 -9.03
C CYS A 87 -1.33 -0.65 -7.75
N LEU A 88 -1.38 -1.35 -6.60
CA LEU A 88 -1.21 -0.72 -5.30
C LEU A 88 0.20 -0.99 -4.79
N ARG A 89 0.99 0.07 -4.61
CA ARG A 89 2.31 0.03 -3.98
C ARG A 89 2.18 0.43 -2.51
N ILE A 90 2.80 -0.34 -1.63
CA ILE A 90 2.82 -0.09 -0.18
C ILE A 90 4.27 0.07 0.25
N MET A 91 4.57 1.18 0.93
CA MET A 91 5.82 1.35 1.65
C MET A 91 5.58 1.21 3.14
N THR A 92 6.47 0.50 3.82
CA THR A 92 6.40 0.32 5.26
C THR A 92 7.74 0.60 5.91
N ASP A 93 7.74 1.23 7.08
CA ASP A 93 8.91 1.34 7.98
C ASP A 93 8.52 0.85 9.38
N MET A 94 9.01 -0.31 9.78
CA MET A 94 8.68 -0.92 11.08
C MET A 94 9.30 -0.21 12.29
N ARG A 95 10.07 0.87 12.09
CA ARG A 95 10.65 1.66 13.17
C ARG A 95 10.15 3.10 13.23
N ASP A 96 9.23 3.51 12.34
CA ASP A 96 8.71 4.88 12.27
C ASP A 96 9.85 5.92 12.30
N THR A 97 10.94 5.64 11.57
CA THR A 97 12.11 6.49 11.49
C THR A 97 11.81 7.67 10.56
N ARG A 98 11.23 8.72 11.15
CA ARG A 98 10.73 9.91 10.44
C ARG A 98 11.80 10.93 10.03
N ASP A 99 13.04 10.72 10.42
CA ASP A 99 14.17 11.64 10.21
C ASP A 99 15.19 11.11 9.19
N ILE A 100 15.05 9.86 8.75
CA ILE A 100 15.91 9.28 7.72
C ILE A 100 15.40 9.64 6.32
N ARG A 101 16.35 10.03 5.45
CA ARG A 101 16.09 10.36 4.05
C ARG A 101 16.31 9.20 3.08
N ARG A 102 16.74 8.05 3.62
CA ARG A 102 17.04 6.83 2.87
C ARG A 102 16.62 5.62 3.68
N ALA A 103 15.92 4.71 3.02
CA ALA A 103 15.45 3.46 3.59
C ALA A 103 16.56 2.61 4.23
N THR A 104 16.24 2.00 5.37
CA THR A 104 17.05 1.00 6.09
C THR A 104 16.45 -0.40 5.92
N ARG A 105 17.01 -1.42 6.58
CA ARG A 105 16.45 -2.78 6.60
C ARG A 105 15.03 -2.91 7.14
N PHE A 106 14.52 -1.92 7.87
CA PHE A 106 13.14 -1.90 8.37
C PHE A 106 12.16 -1.27 7.38
N CYS A 107 12.69 -0.69 6.30
CA CYS A 107 11.93 -0.06 5.23
C CYS A 107 11.74 -1.06 4.07
N GLN A 108 10.51 -1.23 3.61
CA GLN A 108 10.17 -2.18 2.54
C GLN A 108 9.19 -1.57 1.55
N HIS A 109 9.25 -2.07 0.31
CA HIS A 109 8.38 -1.70 -0.80
C HIS A 109 7.70 -2.97 -1.32
N PHE A 110 6.37 -3.00 -1.22
CA PHE A 110 5.52 -4.06 -1.75
C PHE A 110 4.71 -3.54 -2.93
N TYR A 111 4.40 -4.42 -3.88
CA TYR A 111 3.48 -4.15 -4.98
C TYR A 111 2.39 -5.23 -5.01
N LEU A 112 1.16 -4.81 -5.30
CA LEU A 112 -0.03 -5.65 -5.36
C LEU A 112 -0.76 -5.35 -6.67
N LEU A 113 -0.81 -6.32 -7.59
CA LEU A 113 -1.44 -6.20 -8.89
C LEU A 113 -2.71 -7.07 -8.94
N PRO A 114 -3.82 -6.55 -9.49
CA PRO A 114 -5.05 -7.31 -9.67
C PRO A 114 -4.96 -8.40 -10.76
N ALA A 115 -3.92 -8.38 -11.59
CA ALA A 115 -3.69 -9.35 -12.66
C ALA A 115 -2.18 -9.42 -13.01
N GLY A 116 -1.82 -10.14 -14.07
CA GLY A 116 -0.47 -10.26 -14.61
C GLY A 116 0.25 -11.57 -14.25
N GLY A 117 -0.35 -12.40 -13.38
CA GLY A 117 0.17 -13.70 -12.97
C GLY A 117 -0.50 -14.88 -13.65
N GLY A 118 0.04 -16.08 -13.40
CA GLY A 118 -0.51 -17.33 -13.92
C GLY A 118 -0.31 -17.50 -15.43
N ARG A 119 -0.75 -18.65 -15.96
CA ARG A 119 -0.57 -18.98 -17.38
C ARG A 119 -1.30 -18.03 -18.34
N GLY A 120 -2.42 -17.45 -17.88
CA GLY A 120 -3.26 -16.56 -18.67
C GLY A 120 -3.09 -15.07 -18.35
N GLY A 121 -2.20 -14.69 -17.42
CA GLY A 121 -2.03 -13.31 -17.00
C GLY A 121 -3.21 -12.74 -16.18
N ASN A 122 -4.12 -13.58 -15.70
CA ASN A 122 -5.32 -13.15 -14.97
C ASN A 122 -5.18 -13.31 -13.45
N ASP A 123 -4.19 -14.04 -12.98
CA ASP A 123 -4.01 -14.22 -11.54
C ASP A 123 -3.41 -12.95 -10.94
N PRO A 124 -3.81 -12.57 -9.72
CA PRO A 124 -3.20 -11.44 -9.02
C PRO A 124 -1.74 -11.75 -8.67
N VAL A 125 -0.95 -10.68 -8.54
CA VAL A 125 0.49 -10.80 -8.24
C VAL A 125 0.81 -9.90 -7.06
N ALA A 126 1.47 -10.47 -6.06
CA ALA A 126 2.09 -9.73 -4.96
C ALA A 126 3.59 -10.00 -4.94
N GLY A 127 4.36 -9.00 -4.55
CA GLY A 127 5.79 -9.15 -4.38
C GLY A 127 6.41 -7.95 -3.68
N ASN A 128 7.73 -8.00 -3.52
CA ASN A 128 8.51 -6.90 -2.99
C ASN A 128 9.54 -6.42 -4.01
N ALA A 129 9.83 -5.12 -3.96
CA ALA A 129 10.90 -4.48 -4.70
C ALA A 129 11.91 -3.86 -3.72
N LYS A 130 13.10 -3.53 -4.22
CA LYS A 130 14.04 -2.73 -3.44
C LYS A 130 13.53 -1.30 -3.34
N VAL A 131 13.67 -0.68 -2.16
CA VAL A 131 13.49 0.77 -2.04
C VAL A 131 14.66 1.45 -2.76
N HIS A 132 14.38 2.43 -3.62
CA HIS A 132 15.42 3.03 -4.45
C HIS A 132 16.42 3.78 -3.54
N ARG A 133 17.72 3.55 -3.75
CA ARG A 133 18.83 4.16 -2.97
C ARG A 133 18.80 3.90 -1.45
N ALA A 134 18.17 2.80 -1.01
CA ALA A 134 18.27 2.33 0.37
C ALA A 134 19.73 2.17 0.82
N THR A 135 20.03 2.51 2.08
CA THR A 135 21.34 2.28 2.70
C THR A 135 21.53 0.81 3.07
N GLU A 136 20.45 0.14 3.47
CA GLU A 136 20.38 -1.29 3.76
C GLU A 136 19.03 -1.81 3.24
N ASN A 137 18.98 -3.05 2.74
CA ASN A 137 17.74 -3.66 2.28
C ASN A 137 17.27 -4.71 3.28
N ALA A 138 15.95 -4.82 3.47
CA ALA A 138 15.36 -5.99 4.11
C ALA A 138 15.71 -7.27 3.32
N ALA A 139 15.65 -8.42 3.99
CA ALA A 139 15.80 -9.70 3.32
C ALA A 139 14.73 -9.85 2.20
N PRO A 140 15.09 -10.38 1.02
CA PRO A 140 14.11 -10.66 -0.02
C PRO A 140 13.03 -11.63 0.46
N ILE A 141 11.78 -11.41 0.05
CA ILE A 141 10.65 -12.25 0.43
C ILE A 141 10.14 -12.96 -0.83
N PRO A 142 10.02 -14.30 -0.84
CA PRO A 142 9.40 -14.99 -1.94
C PRO A 142 7.97 -14.47 -2.16
N ALA A 143 7.58 -14.19 -3.41
CA ALA A 143 6.22 -13.74 -3.73
C ALA A 143 5.12 -14.66 -3.17
N SER A 144 5.37 -15.97 -3.11
CA SER A 144 4.47 -16.98 -2.54
C SER A 144 4.19 -16.80 -1.03
N ARG A 145 4.98 -15.98 -0.33
CA ARG A 145 4.77 -15.63 1.08
C ARG A 145 3.80 -14.46 1.26
N ILE A 146 3.30 -13.85 0.20
CA ILE A 146 2.37 -12.72 0.29
C ILE A 146 1.02 -13.18 -0.29
N PRO A 147 0.10 -13.70 0.55
CA PRO A 147 -1.24 -14.06 0.11
C PRO A 147 -1.94 -12.86 -0.53
N ILE A 148 -2.47 -13.05 -1.73
CA ILE A 148 -3.21 -12.03 -2.47
C ILE A 148 -4.36 -12.68 -3.22
N ALA A 149 -5.46 -11.96 -3.33
CA ALA A 149 -6.60 -12.31 -4.17
C ALA A 149 -7.15 -11.05 -4.83
N ALA A 150 -7.69 -11.21 -6.04
CA ALA A 150 -8.35 -10.15 -6.80
C ALA A 150 -9.75 -10.57 -7.20
N HIS A 151 -10.63 -9.59 -7.31
CA HIS A 151 -11.92 -9.74 -7.95
C HIS A 151 -12.08 -8.64 -8.99
N HIS A 152 -12.35 -9.01 -10.24
CA HIS A 152 -12.61 -8.05 -11.31
C HIS A 152 -14.11 -7.82 -11.41
N PHE A 153 -14.50 -6.56 -11.42
CA PHE A 153 -15.86 -6.13 -11.70
C PHE A 153 -15.97 -5.71 -13.16
N ASP A 154 -17.20 -5.50 -13.64
CA ASP A 154 -17.43 -4.97 -14.98
C ASP A 154 -16.84 -3.56 -15.16
N ASP A 155 -16.71 -2.80 -14.07
CA ASP A 155 -16.26 -1.41 -14.04
C ASP A 155 -14.99 -1.19 -13.19
N GLY A 156 -14.25 -2.24 -12.85
CA GLY A 156 -13.16 -2.07 -11.89
C GLY A 156 -12.53 -3.35 -11.36
N TYR A 157 -11.86 -3.22 -10.22
CA TYR A 157 -11.28 -4.36 -9.50
C TYR A 157 -11.24 -4.11 -8.00
N ALA A 158 -11.15 -5.20 -7.24
CA ALA A 158 -10.80 -5.18 -5.84
C ALA A 158 -9.65 -6.15 -5.57
N LEU A 159 -8.86 -5.84 -4.56
CA LEU A 159 -7.70 -6.59 -4.10
C LEU A 159 -7.76 -6.76 -2.59
N THR A 160 -7.36 -7.92 -2.11
CA THR A 160 -7.05 -8.17 -0.70
C THR A 160 -5.70 -8.83 -0.62
N ALA A 161 -4.84 -8.39 0.27
CA ALA A 161 -3.54 -8.99 0.53
C ALA A 161 -3.25 -9.07 2.03
N HIS A 162 -2.45 -10.08 2.40
CA HIS A 162 -1.86 -10.20 3.73
C HIS A 162 -0.35 -10.03 3.57
N LEU A 163 0.23 -9.08 4.30
CA LEU A 163 1.67 -8.94 4.49
C LEU A 163 2.00 -9.60 5.83
N PRO A 164 2.51 -10.85 5.83
CA PRO A 164 2.70 -11.57 7.08
C PRO A 164 3.77 -10.95 7.98
N ALA A 165 3.65 -11.17 9.28
CA ALA A 165 4.62 -10.73 10.28
C ALA A 165 6.06 -11.11 9.94
N ASP A 166 6.29 -12.34 9.42
CA ASP A 166 7.63 -12.82 9.03
C ASP A 166 8.15 -12.20 7.72
N ALA A 167 7.27 -11.56 6.94
CA ALA A 167 7.61 -10.77 5.75
C ALA A 167 7.85 -9.29 6.09
N LEU A 168 7.52 -8.84 7.31
CA LEU A 168 7.67 -7.46 7.76
C LEU A 168 8.93 -7.36 8.65
N SER A 169 10.02 -6.86 8.08
CA SER A 169 11.31 -6.74 8.74
C SER A 169 11.22 -5.86 9.98
N GLY A 170 11.39 -6.46 11.16
CA GLY A 170 11.28 -5.78 12.46
C GLY A 170 9.86 -5.71 13.02
N TRP A 171 8.89 -6.43 12.47
CA TRP A 171 7.54 -6.53 13.02
C TRP A 171 7.57 -6.99 14.48
N ASN A 172 7.17 -6.09 15.38
CA ASN A 172 6.98 -6.38 16.79
C ASN A 172 5.93 -5.41 17.34
N PRO A 173 4.63 -5.69 17.14
CA PRO A 173 3.57 -4.79 17.55
C PRO A 173 3.41 -4.70 19.07
N ALA A 174 4.08 -5.55 19.86
CA ALA A 174 4.12 -5.42 21.32
C ALA A 174 5.05 -4.28 21.77
N GLU A 175 6.17 -4.08 21.08
CA GLU A 175 7.17 -3.05 21.42
C GLU A 175 7.10 -1.80 20.52
N HIS A 176 6.65 -1.97 19.28
CA HIS A 176 6.61 -0.92 18.26
C HIS A 176 5.18 -0.75 17.74
N ARG A 177 4.41 0.11 18.42
CA ARG A 177 3.02 0.46 18.05
C ARG A 177 2.91 1.50 16.94
N ARG A 178 4.03 1.94 16.38
CA ARG A 178 4.10 3.00 15.37
C ARG A 178 4.93 2.49 14.21
N ILE A 179 4.39 2.62 13.02
CA ILE A 179 5.07 2.26 11.78
C ILE A 179 4.89 3.37 10.76
N GLY A 180 5.89 3.59 9.90
CA GLY A 180 5.68 4.34 8.67
C GLY A 180 4.85 3.50 7.71
N LEU A 181 3.78 4.06 7.15
CA LEU A 181 2.92 3.41 6.16
C LEU A 181 2.53 4.41 5.09
N PHE A 182 2.88 4.11 3.84
CA PHE A 182 2.52 4.93 2.69
C PHE A 182 1.94 4.04 1.59
N TYR A 183 1.03 4.58 0.78
CA TYR A 183 0.59 3.93 -0.43
C TYR A 183 0.68 4.85 -1.65
N MET A 184 0.88 4.23 -2.80
CA MET A 184 0.63 4.79 -4.13
C MET A 184 -0.29 3.84 -4.89
N LEU A 185 -1.50 4.31 -5.20
CA LEU A 185 -2.45 3.61 -6.07
C LEU A 185 -2.28 4.15 -7.49
N GLU A 186 -1.89 3.28 -8.40
CA GLU A 186 -1.77 3.56 -9.82
C GLU A 186 -2.89 2.88 -10.56
N ASP A 187 -3.56 3.64 -11.43
CA ASP A 187 -4.53 3.14 -12.37
C ASP A 187 -4.27 3.74 -13.75
N THR A 188 -4.07 2.88 -14.73
CA THR A 188 -3.73 3.23 -16.11
C THR A 188 -4.80 4.04 -16.84
N GLU A 189 -6.03 4.10 -16.31
CA GLU A 189 -7.11 4.94 -16.82
C GLU A 189 -7.40 6.12 -15.89
N LYS A 190 -7.45 5.89 -14.58
CA LYS A 190 -7.90 6.89 -13.59
C LYS A 190 -6.79 7.78 -13.04
N GLY A 191 -5.53 7.44 -13.28
CA GLY A 191 -4.36 8.19 -12.80
C GLY A 191 -3.81 7.65 -11.49
N GLN A 192 -3.12 8.52 -10.75
CA GLN A 192 -2.43 8.19 -9.51
C GLN A 192 -3.16 8.80 -8.31
N GLN A 193 -3.18 8.07 -7.20
CA GLN A 193 -3.57 8.57 -5.88
C GLN A 193 -2.53 8.12 -4.87
N SER A 194 -1.89 9.08 -4.21
CA SER A 194 -0.97 8.81 -3.11
C SER A 194 -1.57 9.17 -1.76
N LEU A 195 -1.07 8.55 -0.69
CA LEU A 195 -1.50 8.88 0.66
C LEU A 195 -1.11 10.31 1.03
N THR A 196 0.15 10.72 0.86
CA THR A 196 0.61 12.05 1.29
C THR A 196 1.31 12.88 0.22
N ILE A 197 2.06 12.32 -0.72
CA ILE A 197 2.84 13.11 -1.68
C ILE A 197 2.98 12.38 -3.01
N GLY A 198 3.20 13.11 -4.10
CA GLY A 198 3.44 12.56 -5.43
C GLY A 198 4.91 12.21 -5.67
N ASP A 199 5.20 11.73 -6.89
CA ASP A 199 6.54 11.33 -7.34
C ASP A 199 7.57 12.48 -7.29
N ASP A 200 7.10 13.73 -7.39
CA ASP A 200 7.90 14.96 -7.31
C ASP A 200 8.65 15.12 -5.98
N LEU A 201 8.16 14.47 -4.91
CA LEU A 201 8.73 14.53 -3.57
C LEU A 201 9.41 13.22 -3.13
N ASN A 202 9.73 12.33 -4.08
CA ASN A 202 10.61 11.16 -3.89
C ASN A 202 10.20 10.18 -2.77
N TRP A 203 8.90 9.97 -2.55
CA TRP A 203 8.39 9.00 -1.57
C TRP A 203 8.98 7.59 -1.77
N PHE A 204 9.34 7.22 -3.00
CA PHE A 204 9.90 5.91 -3.33
C PHE A 204 11.38 5.74 -2.94
N ILE A 205 11.99 6.79 -2.37
CA ILE A 205 13.36 6.84 -1.84
C ILE A 205 13.36 7.19 -0.35
N ASP A 206 12.55 8.17 0.05
CA ASP A 206 12.64 8.91 1.31
C ASP A 206 11.54 8.50 2.32
N PRO A 207 11.87 7.68 3.34
CA PRO A 207 10.89 7.26 4.35
C PRO A 207 10.35 8.38 5.23
N SER A 208 11.03 9.54 5.33
CA SER A 208 10.52 10.68 6.10
C SER A 208 9.22 11.25 5.55
N THR A 209 8.85 10.87 4.33
CA THR A 209 7.59 11.23 3.68
C THR A 209 6.44 10.26 3.97
N TRP A 210 6.74 9.10 4.57
CA TRP A 210 5.74 8.09 4.89
C TRP A 210 5.07 8.47 6.22
N PRO A 211 3.75 8.72 6.23
CA PRO A 211 3.05 9.08 7.46
C PRO A 211 3.01 7.90 8.42
N THR A 212 2.66 8.18 9.67
CA THR A 212 2.63 7.13 10.70
C THR A 212 1.27 6.52 10.83
N ALA A 213 1.24 5.20 10.72
CA ALA A 213 0.15 4.37 11.20
C ALA A 213 0.43 3.97 12.65
N VAL A 214 -0.49 4.30 13.56
CA VAL A 214 -0.46 3.86 14.96
C VAL A 214 -1.29 2.59 15.08
N LEU A 215 -0.66 1.49 15.44
CA LEU A 215 -1.32 0.22 15.69
C LEU A 215 -2.25 0.39 16.91
N ALA A 216 -3.56 0.50 16.66
CA ALA A 216 -4.60 0.72 17.67
C ALA A 216 -5.41 -0.57 17.87
N ASP A 217 -5.82 -0.85 19.11
CA ASP A 217 -6.65 -2.02 19.46
C ASP A 217 -8.16 -1.74 19.31
#